data_AF-A0A3C0G0I2-F1
#
_entry.id   AF-A0A3C0G0I2-F1
#
_cell.length_a   1.000
_cell.length_b   1.000
_cell.length_c   1.000
_cell.angle_alpha   90.00
_cell.angle_beta   90.00
_cell.angle_gamma   90.00
#
_symmetry.space_group_name_H-M   'P 1'
#
loop_
_entity.id
_entity.type
_entity.pdbx_description
1 polymer ?
#
loop_
_entity_poly.entity_id
_entity_poly.type
_entity_poly.pdbx_seq_one_letter_code
_entity_poly.pdbx_strand_id
1 'polypeptide(L)'
;INIAPEFGQIETLCYIEALSNSDLKKFYDICYNSKRWEKWISTGETKDIKKLIQVCGHYVFANKDFISFKPNLDELVKEKIKSRVLSIIS
;
A
#
# COMPACT_ATOMS: atom_id res chain seq x y z
N ILE A 1 -2.23 3.94 -21.57
CA ILE A 1 -1.85 4.32 -20.19
C ILE A 1 -1.39 3.05 -19.47
N ASN A 2 -0.20 3.07 -18.86
CA ASN A 2 0.24 1.96 -18.00
C ASN A 2 -0.32 2.17 -16.58
N ILE A 3 -1.47 1.56 -16.29
CA ILE A 3 -2.23 1.72 -15.04
C ILE A 3 -1.82 0.71 -13.94
N ALA A 4 -0.94 -0.23 -14.26
CA ALA A 4 -0.54 -1.28 -13.31
C ALA A 4 0.04 -0.74 -11.98
N PRO A 5 0.89 0.31 -11.97
CA PRO A 5 1.35 0.92 -10.72
C PRO A 5 0.21 1.54 -9.89
N GLU A 6 -0.83 2.04 -10.54
CA GLU A 6 -1.96 2.70 -9.89
C GLU A 6 -2.83 1.70 -9.11
N PHE A 7 -2.93 0.45 -9.58
CA PHE A 7 -3.65 -0.60 -8.86
C PHE A 7 -2.96 -0.94 -7.53
N GLY A 8 -1.64 -1.09 -7.54
CA GLY A 8 -0.86 -1.29 -6.32
C GLY A 8 -1.03 -0.12 -5.34
N GLN A 9 -1.08 1.11 -5.86
CA GLN A 9 -1.30 2.30 -5.04
C GLN A 9 -2.69 2.32 -4.40
N ILE A 10 -3.74 2.03 -5.17
CA ILE A 10 -5.13 2.00 -4.67
C ILE A 10 -5.27 0.93 -3.59
N GLU A 11 -4.73 -0.26 -3.81
CA GLU A 11 -4.77 -1.34 -2.81
C GLU A 11 -4.01 -0.95 -1.54
N THR A 12 -2.83 -0.33 -1.68
CA THR A 12 -2.04 0.17 -0.55
C THR A 12 -2.82 1.19 0.28
N LEU A 13 -3.52 2.12 -0.38
CA LEU A 13 -4.38 3.10 0.31
C LEU A 13 -5.55 2.44 1.03
N CYS A 14 -6.17 1.42 0.44
CA CYS A 14 -7.24 0.67 1.10
C CYS A 14 -6.74 0.02 2.40
N TYR A 15 -5.55 -0.59 2.40
CA TYR A 15 -4.98 -1.13 3.63
C TYR A 15 -4.63 -0.04 4.65
N ILE A 16 -4.09 1.12 4.23
CA ILE A 16 -3.80 2.23 5.14
C ILE A 16 -5.07 2.72 5.86
N GLU A 17 -6.20 2.74 5.16
CA GLU A 17 -7.49 3.16 5.72
C GLU A 17 -8.14 2.10 6.61
N ALA A 18 -7.98 0.82 6.28
CA ALA A 18 -8.66 -0.29 6.95
C ALA A 18 -7.91 -0.85 8.17
N LEU A 19 -6.59 -0.71 8.22
CA LEU A 19 -5.78 -1.29 9.29
C LEU A 19 -5.87 -0.51 10.60
N SER A 20 -5.85 -1.24 11.72
CA SER A 20 -5.66 -0.66 13.05
C SER A 20 -4.30 0.04 13.15
N ASN A 21 -4.12 0.96 14.10
CA ASN A 21 -2.82 1.61 14.32
C ASN A 21 -1.70 0.59 14.60
N SER A 22 -2.00 -0.50 15.32
CA SER A 22 -1.04 -1.58 15.59
C SER A 22 -0.65 -2.34 14.33
N ASP A 23 -1.60 -2.67 13.46
CA ASP A 23 -1.30 -3.42 12.24
C ASP A 23 -0.70 -2.54 11.15
N LEU A 24 -1.06 -1.25 11.11
CA LEU A 24 -0.41 -0.26 10.27
C LEU A 24 1.07 -0.12 10.64
N LYS A 25 1.41 -0.16 11.93
CA LYS A 25 2.81 -0.18 12.37
C LYS A 25 3.54 -1.45 11.92
N LYS A 26 2.92 -2.63 12.01
CA LYS A 26 3.52 -3.88 11.49
C LYS A 26 3.75 -3.79 9.98
N PHE A 27 2.78 -3.24 9.23
CA PHE A 27 2.90 -3.04 7.80
C PHE A 27 4.06 -2.09 7.48
N TYR A 28 4.19 -0.99 8.22
CA TYR A 28 5.34 -0.09 8.13
C TYR A 28 6.66 -0.81 8.40
N ASP A 29 6.75 -1.60 9.48
CA ASP A 29 7.98 -2.29 9.84
C ASP A 29 8.42 -3.27 8.72
N ILE A 30 7.47 -3.98 8.09
CA ILE A 30 7.72 -4.83 6.91
C ILE A 30 8.22 -3.99 5.73
N CYS A 31 7.55 -2.88 5.43
CA CYS A 31 7.94 -1.97 4.36
C CYS A 31 9.35 -1.42 4.58
N TYR A 32 9.64 -0.95 5.79
CA TYR A 32 10.93 -0.39 6.17
C TYR A 32 12.05 -1.43 6.02
N ASN A 33 11.82 -2.65 6.52
CA ASN A 33 12.79 -3.75 6.46
C ASN A 33 13.00 -4.26 5.02
N SER A 34 12.04 -4.09 4.12
CA SER A 34 12.17 -4.50 2.71
C SER A 34 13.21 -3.71 1.91
N LYS A 35 13.61 -2.52 2.41
CA LYS A 35 14.49 -1.55 1.73
C LYS A 35 14.00 -1.04 0.36
N ARG A 36 12.80 -1.41 -0.08
CA ARG A 36 12.26 -0.98 -1.40
C ARG A 36 11.93 0.51 -1.48
N TRP A 37 11.94 1.21 -0.35
CA TRP A 37 11.74 2.66 -0.26
C TRP A 37 13.01 3.49 -0.50
N GLU A 38 14.21 2.91 -0.42
CA GLU A 38 15.49 3.65 -0.37
C GLU A 38 15.75 4.54 -1.61
N LYS A 39 15.16 4.20 -2.76
CA LYS A 39 15.30 4.99 -4.00
C LYS A 39 14.30 6.15 -4.12
N TRP A 40 13.31 6.23 -3.23
CA TRP A 40 12.13 7.06 -3.42
C TRP A 40 11.94 8.11 -2.32
N ILE A 41 12.38 7.82 -1.10
CA ILE A 41 12.30 8.76 0.03
C ILE A 41 13.61 8.79 0.79
N SER A 42 13.94 9.95 1.35
CA SER A 42 15.14 10.11 2.17
C SER A 42 14.98 9.48 3.56
N THR A 43 16.09 9.14 4.21
CA THR A 43 16.09 8.53 5.55
C THR A 43 15.36 9.37 6.61
N GLY A 44 15.32 10.70 6.46
CA GLY A 44 14.57 11.57 7.36
C GLY A 44 13.04 11.41 7.23
N GLU A 45 12.58 11.08 6.03
CA GLU A 45 11.16 10.95 5.68
C GLU A 45 10.57 9.59 6.05
N THR A 46 11.42 8.61 6.41
CA THR A 46 10.94 7.29 6.84
C THR A 46 10.15 7.36 8.14
N LYS A 47 10.25 8.46 8.91
CA LYS A 47 9.45 8.68 10.12
C LYS A 47 7.96 8.85 9.83
N ASP A 48 7.60 9.20 8.59
CA ASP A 48 6.21 9.23 8.15
C ASP A 48 5.77 7.82 7.72
N ILE A 49 5.08 7.15 8.64
CA ILE A 49 4.55 5.79 8.47
C ILE A 49 3.74 5.67 7.19
N LYS A 50 2.80 6.59 6.95
CA LYS A 50 1.89 6.50 5.81
C LYS A 50 2.63 6.75 4.51
N LYS A 51 3.53 7.74 4.47
CA LYS A 51 4.33 8.04 3.28
C LYS A 51 5.22 6.87 2.88
N LEU A 52 5.90 6.24 3.84
CA LEU A 52 6.75 5.09 3.55
C LEU A 52 5.93 3.91 3.00
N ILE A 53 4.79 3.61 3.62
CA ILE A 53 3.88 2.57 3.14
C ILE A 53 3.36 2.90 1.74
N GLN A 54 2.93 4.14 1.47
CA GLN A 54 2.42 4.56 0.16
C GLN A 54 3.44 4.39 -0.96
N VAL A 55 4.73 4.47 -0.67
CA VAL A 55 5.80 4.36 -1.67
C VAL A 55 6.11 2.92 -2.02
N CYS A 56 6.00 1.99 -1.06
CA CYS A 56 6.51 0.63 -1.24
C CYS A 56 5.60 -0.50 -0.74
N GLY A 57 4.41 -0.19 -0.24
CA GLY A 57 3.48 -1.16 0.34
C GLY A 57 3.07 -2.26 -0.63
N HIS A 58 2.77 -1.90 -1.88
CA HIS A 58 2.40 -2.85 -2.94
C HIS A 58 3.48 -3.86 -3.30
N TYR A 59 4.72 -3.64 -2.87
CA TYR A 59 5.81 -4.57 -3.10
C TYR A 59 5.90 -5.69 -2.07
N VAL A 60 5.22 -5.56 -0.92
CA VAL A 60 5.33 -6.51 0.20
C VAL A 60 4.04 -7.31 0.44
N PHE A 61 3.05 -7.23 -0.46
CA PHE A 61 1.80 -7.98 -0.32
C PHE A 61 1.96 -9.50 -0.30
N ALA A 62 3.02 -10.03 -0.94
CA ALA A 62 3.37 -11.44 -0.89
C ALA A 62 4.19 -11.85 0.34
N ASN A 63 4.54 -10.90 1.23
CA ASN A 63 5.24 -11.19 2.46
C ASN A 63 4.33 -11.98 3.41
N LYS A 64 4.83 -13.11 3.94
CA LYS A 64 4.05 -14.00 4.83
C LYS A 64 3.55 -13.28 6.09
N ASP A 65 4.35 -12.38 6.65
CA ASP A 65 3.97 -11.62 7.84
C ASP A 65 2.83 -10.67 7.50
N PHE A 66 2.86 -10.01 6.33
CA PHE A 66 1.75 -9.17 5.88
C PHE A 66 0.47 -9.98 5.65
N ILE A 67 0.58 -11.13 4.98
CA ILE A 67 -0.54 -12.04 4.74
C ILE A 67 -1.20 -12.50 6.05
N SER A 68 -0.43 -12.66 7.13
CA SER A 68 -0.93 -13.16 8.41
C SER A 68 -1.93 -12.24 9.11
N PHE A 69 -1.93 -10.93 8.80
CA PHE A 69 -2.81 -9.95 9.44
C PHE A 69 -3.62 -9.09 8.47
N LYS A 70 -3.34 -9.12 7.16
CA LYS A 70 -4.07 -8.28 6.21
C LYS A 70 -5.57 -8.68 6.19
N PRO A 71 -6.50 -7.71 6.25
CA PRO A 71 -7.91 -7.99 6.05
C PRO A 71 -8.17 -8.43 4.60
N ASN A 72 -9.28 -9.13 4.37
CA ASN A 72 -9.77 -9.35 3.01
C ASN A 72 -10.47 -8.07 2.52
N LEU A 73 -9.84 -7.35 1.59
CA LEU A 73 -10.34 -6.10 1.01
C LEU A 73 -10.62 -6.23 -0.49
N ASP A 74 -10.63 -7.45 -1.04
CA ASP A 74 -10.64 -7.69 -2.49
C ASP A 74 -11.79 -6.97 -3.19
N GLU A 75 -12.99 -6.97 -2.60
CA GLU A 75 -14.16 -6.32 -3.19
C GLU A 75 -14.04 -4.79 -3.17
N LEU A 76 -13.65 -4.22 -2.03
CA LEU A 76 -13.42 -2.77 -1.90
C LEU A 76 -12.34 -2.29 -2.89
N VAL A 77 -11.26 -3.05 -3.04
CA VAL A 77 -10.18 -2.72 -3.97
C VAL A 77 -10.68 -2.74 -5.41
N LYS A 78 -11.45 -3.77 -5.81
CA LYS A 78 -12.07 -3.83 -7.14
C LYS A 78 -13.00 -2.66 -7.40
N GLU A 79 -13.83 -2.29 -6.42
CA GLU A 79 -14.73 -1.13 -6.54
C GLU A 79 -13.95 0.18 -6.73
N LYS A 80 -12.92 0.43 -5.91
CA LYS A 80 -12.08 1.63 -6.07
C LYS A 80 -11.34 1.67 -7.40
N ILE A 81 -10.82 0.53 -7.87
CA ILE A 81 -10.18 0.42 -9.19
C ILE A 81 -11.19 0.73 -10.30
N LYS A 82 -12.39 0.14 -10.25
CA LYS A 82 -13.45 0.39 -11.24
C LYS A 82 -13.83 1.87 -11.29
N SER A 83 -14.03 2.48 -10.12
CA SER A 83 -14.32 3.92 -10.01
C SER A 83 -13.21 4.78 -10.62
N ARG A 84 -11.94 4.44 -10.37
CA ARG A 84 -10.80 5.16 -10.93
C ARG A 84 -10.72 5.04 -12.45
N VAL A 85 -10.90 3.84 -12.98
CA VAL A 85 -10.91 3.60 -14.44
C VAL A 85 -12.01 4.40 -15.11
N LEU A 86 -13.23 4.36 -14.57
CA LEU A 86 -14.38 5.13 -15.10
C LEU A 86 -14.07 6.63 -15.16
N SER A 87 -13.43 7.18 -14.12
CA SER A 87 -13.04 8.60 -14.06
C SER A 87 -11.95 9.01 -15.06
N ILE A 88 -11.18 8.08 -15.62
CA ILE A 88 -10.13 8.40 -16.62
C ILE A 88 -10.72 8.40 -18.03
N ILE A 89 -11.75 7.60 -18.27
CA ILE A 89 -12.35 7.39 -19.59
C ILE A 89 -13.59 8.25 -19.84
N SER A 90 -14.11 8.91 -18.80
CA SER A 90 -15.19 9.90 -18.85
C SER A 90 -14.67 11.31 -19.11
#